data_AF-A0A497GK87-F1
#
_entry.id   AF-A0A497GK87-F1
#
_cell.length_a   1.000
_cell.length_b   1.000
_cell.length_c   1.000
_cell.angle_alpha   90.00
_cell.angle_beta   90.00
_cell.angle_gamma   90.00
#
_symmetry.space_group_name_H-M   'P 1'
#
loop_
_entity.id
_entity.type
_entity.pdbx_description
1 polymer ?
#
loop_
_entity_poly.entity_id
_entity_poly.type
_entity_poly.pdbx_seq_one_letter_code
_entity_poly.pdbx_strand_id
1 'polypeptide(L)'
;MYGRMFKGLCIAFMLVIIFLTLIYPRFMRKEQEELKGVERMKERIETEVKPRLFPFYLPWNDSTKTIISLSGLLEKPAGKYGHVYVGPDGHLYVGNKRIKFLGVNICASAAFPRKEDAEKIAARLAKFGINIVRFHHLEAPWDPFNIFDKRFKDTRHLDPEALDRLDYFIAKLKENGIYVDLNLLVSRRFT
;
A
#
# COMPACT_ATOMS: atom_id res chain seq x y z
N MET A 1 -22.45 86.11 -8.81
CA MET A 1 -22.65 84.66 -8.57
C MET A 1 -21.59 83.74 -9.20
N TYR A 2 -20.66 84.21 -10.04
CA TYR A 2 -19.67 83.35 -10.73
C TYR A 2 -18.43 82.93 -9.90
N GLY A 3 -18.02 83.71 -8.89
CA GLY A 3 -16.77 83.46 -8.16
C GLY A 3 -16.78 82.27 -7.18
N ARG A 4 -17.95 81.83 -6.69
CA ARG A 4 -18.06 80.65 -5.82
C ARG A 4 -18.03 79.33 -6.59
N MET A 5 -18.61 79.31 -7.79
CA MET A 5 -18.65 78.13 -8.67
C MET A 5 -17.27 77.81 -9.26
N PHE A 6 -16.49 78.84 -9.63
CA PHE A 6 -15.13 78.68 -10.16
C PHE A 6 -14.14 78.19 -9.10
N LYS A 7 -14.25 78.66 -7.85
CA LYS A 7 -13.41 78.19 -6.73
C LYS A 7 -13.69 76.72 -6.38
N GLY A 8 -14.96 76.31 -6.39
CA GLY A 8 -15.34 74.91 -6.17
C GLY A 8 -14.80 73.97 -7.26
N LEU A 9 -14.87 74.39 -8.53
CA LEU A 9 -14.33 73.62 -9.65
C LEU A 9 -12.80 73.53 -9.61
N CYS A 10 -12.09 74.61 -9.28
CA CYS A 10 -10.63 74.59 -9.11
C CYS A 10 -10.18 73.70 -7.94
N ILE A 11 -10.89 73.69 -6.81
CA ILE A 11 -10.58 72.81 -5.67
C ILE A 11 -10.81 71.36 -6.05
N ALA A 12 -11.91 71.03 -6.73
CA ALA A 12 -12.17 69.69 -7.22
C ALA A 12 -11.09 69.22 -8.21
N PHE A 13 -10.66 70.09 -9.14
CA PHE A 13 -9.59 69.79 -10.08
C PHE A 13 -8.24 69.55 -9.40
N MET A 14 -7.91 70.37 -8.39
CA MET A 14 -6.67 70.23 -7.62
C MET A 14 -6.66 68.96 -6.78
N LEU A 15 -7.80 68.57 -6.18
CA LEU A 15 -7.95 67.33 -5.43
C LEU A 15 -7.84 66.09 -6.35
N VAL A 16 -8.40 66.15 -7.55
CA VAL A 16 -8.24 65.08 -8.56
C VAL A 16 -6.78 64.95 -9.00
N ILE A 17 -6.08 66.07 -9.25
CA ILE A 17 -4.65 66.06 -9.59
C ILE A 17 -3.83 65.48 -8.44
N ILE A 18 -4.06 65.90 -7.19
CA ILE A 18 -3.38 65.36 -6.00
C ILE A 18 -3.66 63.86 -5.85
N PHE A 19 -4.91 63.43 -6.04
CA PHE A 19 -5.25 62.02 -5.99
C PHE A 19 -4.51 61.23 -7.07
N LEU A 20 -4.54 61.66 -8.33
CA LEU A 20 -3.91 60.97 -9.45
C LEU A 20 -2.37 60.99 -9.42
N THR A 21 -1.75 62.06 -8.89
CA THR A 21 -0.28 62.22 -8.93
C THR A 21 0.42 61.84 -7.64
N LEU A 22 -0.24 61.97 -6.47
CA LEU A 22 0.40 61.73 -5.18
C LEU A 22 -0.16 60.52 -4.43
N ILE A 23 -1.47 60.28 -4.51
CA ILE A 23 -2.14 59.23 -3.70
C ILE A 23 -2.24 57.92 -4.47
N TYR A 24 -2.83 57.94 -5.66
CA TYR A 24 -3.03 56.77 -6.51
C TYR A 24 -1.72 56.03 -6.84
N PRO A 25 -0.60 56.71 -7.20
CA PRO A 25 0.67 56.02 -7.47
C PRO A 25 1.27 55.38 -6.22
N ARG A 26 1.00 55.91 -5.02
CA ARG A 26 1.42 55.31 -3.76
C ARG A 26 0.57 54.09 -3.41
N PHE A 27 -0.75 54.17 -3.62
CA PHE A 27 -1.67 53.05 -3.44
C PHE A 27 -1.31 51.88 -4.36
N MET A 28 -1.15 52.14 -5.66
CA MET A 28 -0.75 51.12 -6.65
C MET A 28 0.62 50.50 -6.34
N ARG A 29 1.56 51.28 -5.82
CA ARG A 29 2.89 50.78 -5.43
C ARG A 29 2.79 49.81 -4.25
N LYS A 30 1.92 50.09 -3.27
CA LYS A 30 1.66 49.21 -2.13
C LYS A 30 1.04 47.88 -2.56
N GLU A 31 0.02 47.91 -3.43
CA GLU A 31 -0.56 46.67 -3.98
C GLU A 31 0.45 45.84 -4.77
N GLN A 32 1.30 46.48 -5.58
CA GLN A 32 2.37 45.78 -6.30
C GLN A 32 3.41 45.17 -5.37
N GLU A 33 3.76 45.82 -4.26
CA GLU A 33 4.66 45.27 -3.24
C GLU A 33 4.05 44.07 -2.52
N GLU A 34 2.75 44.13 -2.19
CA GLU A 34 2.00 43.01 -1.59
C GLU A 34 1.93 41.81 -2.55
N LEU A 35 1.59 42.02 -3.81
CA LEU A 35 1.58 40.98 -4.86
C LEU A 35 2.96 40.33 -5.03
N LYS A 36 4.04 41.13 -5.11
CA LYS A 36 5.42 40.61 -5.15
C LYS A 36 5.80 39.87 -3.87
N GLY A 37 5.21 40.22 -2.72
CA GLY A 37 5.38 39.48 -1.47
C GLY A 37 4.75 38.09 -1.54
N VAL A 38 3.51 38.00 -2.05
CA VAL A 38 2.79 36.73 -2.26
C VAL A 38 3.49 35.84 -3.28
N GLU A 39 4.01 36.42 -4.36
CA GLU A 39 4.68 35.68 -5.43
C GLU A 39 6.03 35.12 -4.98
N ARG A 40 6.83 35.90 -4.24
CA ARG A 40 8.05 35.41 -3.57
C ARG A 40 7.77 34.34 -2.53
N MET A 41 6.63 34.41 -1.83
CA MET A 41 6.21 33.38 -0.88
C MET A 41 5.88 32.08 -1.60
N LYS A 42 5.15 32.14 -2.73
CA LYS A 42 4.86 30.97 -3.57
C LYS A 42 6.13 30.32 -4.10
N GLU A 43 7.06 31.12 -4.61
CA GLU A 43 8.34 30.64 -5.13
C GLU A 43 9.21 30.01 -4.03
N ARG A 44 9.21 30.58 -2.81
CA ARG A 44 9.83 29.95 -1.63
C ARG A 44 9.18 28.62 -1.26
N ILE A 45 7.85 28.52 -1.26
CA ILE A 45 7.15 27.26 -0.96
C ILE A 45 7.48 26.18 -1.99
N GLU A 46 7.52 26.53 -3.29
CA GLU A 46 7.87 25.60 -4.37
C GLU A 46 9.34 25.14 -4.33
N THR A 47 10.25 26.00 -3.84
CA THR A 47 11.69 25.70 -3.76
C THR A 47 12.10 25.03 -2.44
N GLU A 48 11.49 25.38 -1.31
CA GLU A 48 11.77 24.80 0.02
C GLU A 48 11.03 23.48 0.27
N VAL A 49 9.88 23.23 -0.38
CA VAL A 49 9.03 22.05 -0.15
C VAL A 49 8.84 21.23 -1.42
N LYS A 50 9.94 20.96 -2.15
CA LYS A 50 9.92 19.86 -3.11
C LYS A 50 10.24 18.57 -2.33
N PRO A 51 9.27 17.67 -2.06
CA PRO A 51 9.55 16.47 -1.28
C PRO A 51 10.65 15.68 -1.99
N ARG A 52 11.79 15.52 -1.32
CA ARG A 52 12.86 14.65 -1.77
C ARG A 52 12.36 13.22 -1.67
N LEU A 53 11.94 12.67 -2.80
CA LEU A 53 11.68 11.24 -2.91
C LEU A 53 13.01 10.51 -2.73
N PHE A 54 13.00 9.45 -1.94
CA PHE A 54 14.12 8.55 -1.79
C PHE A 54 13.68 7.13 -2.18
N PRO A 55 14.58 6.28 -2.68
CA PRO A 55 14.26 4.89 -2.91
C PRO A 55 13.89 4.19 -1.60
N PHE A 56 12.62 3.83 -1.44
CA PHE A 56 12.17 3.02 -0.32
C PHE A 56 12.18 1.55 -0.73
N TYR A 57 13.28 0.86 -0.43
CA TYR A 57 13.47 -0.55 -0.74
C TYR A 57 13.07 -1.43 0.44
N LEU A 58 12.17 -2.37 0.21
CA LEU A 58 11.82 -3.42 1.16
C LEU A 58 12.37 -4.74 0.64
N PRO A 59 13.50 -5.25 1.18
CA PRO A 59 14.07 -6.49 0.70
C PRO A 59 13.07 -7.66 0.77
N TRP A 60 13.02 -8.47 -0.29
CA TRP A 60 12.06 -9.57 -0.41
C TRP A 60 12.26 -10.68 0.63
N ASN A 61 13.43 -10.75 1.27
CA ASN A 61 13.81 -11.75 2.27
C ASN A 61 14.06 -11.18 3.66
N ASP A 62 13.73 -9.90 3.90
CA ASP A 62 13.95 -9.28 5.20
C ASP A 62 12.88 -9.71 6.22
N SER A 63 13.34 -10.42 7.25
CA SER A 63 12.57 -10.84 8.43
C SER A 63 13.15 -10.27 9.73
N THR A 64 14.02 -9.26 9.64
CA THR A 64 14.68 -8.63 10.81
C THR A 64 13.64 -8.12 11.79
N LYS A 65 13.82 -8.41 13.08
CA LYS A 65 12.97 -7.95 14.17
C LYS A 65 13.26 -6.48 14.49
N THR A 66 12.64 -5.58 13.73
CA THR A 66 12.65 -4.13 13.98
C THR A 66 11.40 -3.71 14.74
N ILE A 67 11.28 -2.44 15.13
CA ILE A 67 10.12 -1.91 15.87
C ILE A 67 8.80 -2.10 15.12
N ILE A 68 8.87 -2.16 13.79
CA ILE A 68 7.71 -2.35 12.89
C ILE A 68 7.40 -3.83 12.61
N SER A 69 8.13 -4.77 13.24
CA SER A 69 7.87 -6.20 13.06
C SER A 69 6.65 -6.63 13.86
N LEU A 70 5.63 -7.12 13.16
CA LEU A 70 4.40 -7.65 13.73
C LEU A 70 4.46 -9.17 13.98
N SER A 71 5.60 -9.81 13.71
CA SER A 71 5.76 -11.26 13.80
C SER A 71 5.54 -11.84 15.21
N GLY A 72 5.69 -11.02 16.25
CA GLY A 72 5.40 -11.38 17.64
C GLY A 72 3.91 -11.38 17.99
N LEU A 73 3.05 -10.81 17.15
CA LEU A 73 1.59 -10.81 17.34
C LEU A 73 0.94 -12.10 16.82
N LEU A 74 1.68 -12.90 16.06
CA LEU A 74 1.18 -14.15 15.49
C LEU A 74 1.42 -15.30 16.46
N GLU A 75 0.37 -16.03 16.79
CA GLU A 75 0.48 -17.25 17.58
C GLU A 75 1.06 -18.38 16.74
N LYS A 76 2.13 -19.00 17.23
CA LYS A 76 2.88 -20.03 16.50
C LYS A 76 2.83 -21.39 17.24
N PRO A 77 2.78 -22.51 16.51
CA PRO A 77 2.42 -22.59 15.09
C PRO A 77 0.93 -22.27 14.85
N ALA A 78 0.56 -21.96 13.61
CA ALA A 78 -0.84 -21.86 13.23
C ALA A 78 -1.56 -23.18 13.52
N GLY A 79 -2.79 -23.09 14.05
CA GLY A 79 -3.58 -24.24 14.46
C GLY A 79 -3.17 -24.89 15.78
N LYS A 80 -2.25 -24.27 16.56
CA LYS A 80 -1.87 -24.76 17.90
C LYS A 80 -3.07 -25.02 18.82
N TYR A 81 -4.13 -24.22 18.69
CA TYR A 81 -5.34 -24.31 19.52
C TYR A 81 -6.52 -24.96 18.78
N GLY A 82 -6.26 -25.70 17.69
CA GLY A 82 -7.29 -26.38 16.89
C GLY A 82 -7.55 -25.73 15.53
N HIS A 83 -8.65 -26.12 14.90
CA HIS A 83 -9.07 -25.60 13.61
C HIS A 83 -9.80 -24.25 13.75
N VAL A 84 -9.93 -23.55 12.62
CA VAL A 84 -10.71 -22.31 12.52
C VAL A 84 -12.20 -22.68 12.43
N TYR A 85 -13.05 -22.04 13.23
CA TYR A 85 -14.50 -22.26 13.20
C TYR A 85 -15.27 -20.93 13.32
N VAL A 86 -16.56 -20.96 12.97
CA VAL A 86 -17.48 -19.82 13.12
C VAL A 86 -18.17 -19.90 14.48
N GLY A 87 -18.05 -18.85 15.28
CA GLY A 87 -18.71 -18.72 16.57
C GLY A 87 -20.20 -18.36 16.44
N PRO A 88 -20.97 -18.43 17.53
CA PRO A 88 -22.40 -18.08 17.54
C PRO A 88 -22.68 -16.60 17.22
N ASP A 89 -21.66 -15.74 17.31
CA ASP A 89 -21.71 -14.32 16.95
C ASP A 89 -21.30 -14.04 15.49
N GLY A 90 -21.06 -15.08 14.68
CA GLY A 90 -20.68 -14.96 13.27
C GLY A 90 -19.22 -14.54 13.06
N HIS A 91 -18.36 -14.60 14.07
CA HIS A 91 -16.93 -14.34 13.94
C HIS A 91 -16.11 -15.63 13.85
N LEU A 92 -14.87 -15.52 13.37
CA LEU A 92 -13.95 -16.64 13.29
C LEU A 92 -13.18 -16.80 14.60
N TYR A 93 -12.97 -18.05 15.00
CA TYR A 93 -12.28 -18.43 16.23
C TYR A 93 -11.27 -19.54 16.00
N VAL A 94 -10.25 -19.58 16.86
CA VAL A 94 -9.35 -20.72 17.04
C VAL A 94 -9.23 -20.97 18.55
N GLY A 95 -9.55 -22.18 18.99
CA GLY A 95 -9.71 -22.46 20.42
C GLY A 95 -10.78 -21.56 21.03
N ASN A 96 -10.42 -20.80 22.07
CA ASN A 96 -11.30 -19.83 22.73
C ASN A 96 -11.03 -18.37 22.34
N LYS A 97 -10.22 -18.13 21.29
CA LYS A 97 -9.83 -16.78 20.87
C LYS A 97 -10.43 -16.43 19.52
N ARG A 98 -10.99 -15.23 19.43
CA ARG A 98 -11.41 -14.66 18.14
C ARG A 98 -10.18 -14.39 17.28
N ILE A 99 -10.24 -14.77 16.01
CA ILE A 99 -9.20 -14.50 15.03
C ILE A 99 -9.73 -13.55 13.93
N LYS A 100 -8.86 -12.67 13.44
CA LYS A 100 -9.11 -11.83 12.26
C LYS A 100 -8.00 -12.10 11.25
N PHE A 101 -8.37 -12.36 10.01
CA PHE A 101 -7.39 -12.65 8.97
C PHE A 101 -6.96 -11.37 8.22
N LEU A 102 -5.66 -11.15 8.17
CA LEU A 102 -4.99 -10.24 7.25
C LEU A 102 -4.17 -11.11 6.29
N GLY A 103 -4.71 -11.26 5.08
CA GLY A 103 -4.24 -12.26 4.13
C GLY A 103 -3.58 -11.69 2.89
N VAL A 104 -2.81 -12.55 2.22
CA VAL A 104 -2.29 -12.33 0.87
C VAL A 104 -2.65 -13.50 -0.03
N ASN A 105 -2.58 -13.27 -1.35
CA ASN A 105 -2.70 -14.33 -2.34
C ASN A 105 -1.32 -14.68 -2.88
N ILE A 106 -1.06 -15.98 -3.04
CA ILE A 106 0.08 -16.51 -3.79
C ILE A 106 -0.47 -17.37 -4.92
N CYS A 107 -0.08 -17.04 -6.15
CA CYS A 107 -0.71 -17.56 -7.35
C CYS A 107 0.26 -18.39 -8.19
N ALA A 108 -0.26 -19.47 -8.78
CA ALA A 108 0.44 -20.29 -9.78
C ALA A 108 1.81 -20.78 -9.28
N SER A 109 2.87 -20.73 -10.10
CA SER A 109 4.20 -21.23 -9.75
C SER A 109 4.80 -20.65 -8.46
N ALA A 110 4.38 -19.43 -8.06
CA ALA A 110 4.81 -18.82 -6.81
C ALA A 110 4.37 -19.61 -5.56
N ALA A 111 3.38 -20.51 -5.70
CA ALA A 111 2.96 -21.43 -4.63
C ALA A 111 3.96 -22.55 -4.37
N PHE A 112 4.93 -22.76 -5.27
CA PHE A 112 5.93 -23.83 -5.19
C PHE A 112 7.37 -23.27 -5.13
N PRO A 113 7.68 -22.36 -4.19
CA PRO A 113 9.01 -21.78 -4.10
C PRO A 113 10.06 -22.86 -3.79
N ARG A 114 11.33 -22.57 -4.09
CA ARG A 114 12.43 -23.39 -3.58
C ARG A 114 12.37 -23.39 -2.05
N LYS A 115 12.76 -24.50 -1.42
CA LYS A 115 12.70 -24.65 0.05
C LYS A 115 13.42 -23.53 0.80
N GLU A 116 14.60 -23.12 0.32
CA GLU A 116 15.37 -22.00 0.88
C GLU A 116 14.67 -20.63 0.79
N ASP A 117 13.77 -20.45 -0.19
CA ASP A 117 13.00 -19.22 -0.36
C ASP A 117 11.71 -19.27 0.47
N ALA A 118 11.10 -20.45 0.60
CA ALA A 118 9.90 -20.69 1.41
C ALA A 118 10.05 -20.17 2.85
N GLU A 119 11.20 -20.44 3.48
CA GLU A 119 11.53 -19.97 4.83
C GLU A 119 11.60 -18.44 4.91
N LYS A 120 12.29 -17.81 3.96
CA LYS A 120 12.47 -16.35 3.90
C LYS A 120 11.13 -15.65 3.65
N ILE A 121 10.33 -16.19 2.72
CA ILE A 121 9.01 -15.67 2.38
C ILE A 121 8.08 -15.78 3.60
N ALA A 122 7.99 -16.94 4.25
CA ALA A 122 7.12 -17.13 5.41
C ALA A 122 7.51 -16.20 6.58
N ALA A 123 8.81 -16.08 6.87
CA ALA A 123 9.30 -15.20 7.92
C ALA A 123 9.02 -13.71 7.61
N ARG A 124 9.13 -13.31 6.35
CA ARG A 124 8.79 -11.95 5.89
C ARG A 124 7.30 -11.65 6.00
N LEU A 125 6.44 -12.57 5.57
CA LEU A 125 4.99 -12.41 5.70
C LEU A 125 4.60 -12.23 7.17
N ALA A 126 5.20 -13.02 8.07
CA ALA A 126 4.99 -12.86 9.50
C ALA A 126 5.49 -11.52 10.03
N LYS A 127 6.63 -11.00 9.54
CA LYS A 127 7.12 -9.65 9.89
C LYS A 127 6.06 -8.57 9.60
N PHE A 128 5.27 -8.73 8.55
CA PHE A 128 4.17 -7.81 8.21
C PHE A 128 2.83 -8.15 8.86
N GLY A 129 2.77 -9.15 9.74
CA GLY A 129 1.54 -9.54 10.45
C GLY A 129 0.54 -10.27 9.56
N ILE A 130 0.95 -10.74 8.38
CA ILE A 130 0.14 -11.63 7.56
C ILE A 130 -0.06 -12.93 8.31
N ASN A 131 -1.31 -13.37 8.44
CA ASN A 131 -1.68 -14.55 9.22
C ASN A 131 -2.53 -15.56 8.43
N ILE A 132 -2.78 -15.32 7.16
CA ILE A 132 -3.28 -16.33 6.22
C ILE A 132 -2.71 -16.13 4.82
N VAL A 133 -2.43 -17.22 4.12
CA VAL A 133 -2.09 -17.21 2.69
C VAL A 133 -3.14 -18.00 1.93
N ARG A 134 -3.69 -17.38 0.89
CA ARG A 134 -4.54 -18.06 -0.09
C ARG A 134 -3.69 -18.52 -1.27
N PHE A 135 -3.66 -19.82 -1.50
CA PHE A 135 -3.07 -20.40 -2.70
C PHE A 135 -4.11 -20.49 -3.81
N HIS A 136 -3.75 -19.95 -4.97
CA HIS A 136 -4.63 -19.83 -6.12
C HIS A 136 -3.93 -20.34 -7.38
N HIS A 137 -4.68 -20.87 -8.34
CA HIS A 137 -4.14 -21.32 -9.63
C HIS A 137 -3.06 -22.42 -9.53
N LEU A 138 -3.14 -23.33 -8.55
CA LEU A 138 -2.13 -24.40 -8.38
C LEU A 138 -2.00 -25.31 -9.61
N GLU A 139 -3.05 -25.38 -10.41
CA GLU A 139 -3.19 -26.23 -11.59
C GLU A 139 -3.29 -25.45 -12.91
N ALA A 140 -3.02 -24.14 -12.88
CA ALA A 140 -3.18 -23.30 -14.07
C ALA A 140 -2.37 -23.83 -15.26
N PRO A 141 -3.00 -24.02 -16.44
CA PRO A 141 -2.35 -24.64 -17.60
C PRO A 141 -1.34 -23.72 -18.29
N TRP A 142 -1.40 -22.41 -18.04
CA TRP A 142 -0.45 -21.45 -18.60
C TRP A 142 0.87 -21.39 -17.83
N ASP A 143 0.94 -21.97 -16.63
CA ASP A 143 2.17 -21.99 -15.84
C ASP A 143 2.97 -23.26 -16.16
N PRO A 144 4.27 -23.14 -16.52
CA PRO A 144 5.11 -24.30 -16.81
C PRO A 144 5.32 -25.19 -15.58
N PHE A 145 5.27 -24.64 -14.36
CA PHE A 145 5.47 -25.40 -13.13
C PHE A 145 4.22 -25.33 -12.25
N ASN A 146 3.45 -26.41 -12.23
CA ASN A 146 2.17 -26.50 -11.53
C ASN A 146 2.01 -27.86 -10.82
N ILE A 147 0.89 -28.10 -10.14
CA ILE A 147 0.68 -29.28 -9.30
C ILE A 147 0.60 -30.62 -10.09
N PHE A 148 0.41 -30.58 -11.41
CA PHE A 148 0.26 -31.79 -12.24
C PHE A 148 1.56 -32.17 -12.95
N ASP A 149 1.81 -33.48 -12.98
CA ASP A 149 2.97 -34.05 -13.66
C ASP A 149 2.78 -34.01 -15.18
N LYS A 150 3.58 -33.15 -15.83
CA LYS A 150 3.53 -32.92 -17.28
C LYS A 150 4.00 -34.11 -18.12
N ARG A 151 4.59 -35.14 -17.50
CA ARG A 151 4.97 -36.40 -18.19
C ARG A 151 3.76 -37.23 -18.59
N PHE A 152 2.61 -36.99 -17.95
CA PHE A 152 1.35 -37.68 -18.24
C PHE A 152 0.41 -36.78 -19.06
N LYS A 153 -0.47 -37.41 -19.85
CA LYS A 153 -1.49 -36.72 -20.66
C LYS A 153 -2.80 -36.49 -19.92
N ASP A 154 -2.83 -36.77 -18.62
CA ASP A 154 -4.00 -36.63 -17.75
C ASP A 154 -3.67 -35.76 -16.52
N THR A 155 -4.68 -35.47 -15.70
CA THR A 155 -4.55 -34.70 -14.46
C THR A 155 -4.76 -35.57 -13.22
N ARG A 156 -4.40 -36.86 -13.33
CA ARG A 156 -4.48 -37.86 -12.25
C ARG A 156 -3.13 -38.10 -11.57
N HIS A 157 -2.07 -37.48 -12.09
CA HIS A 157 -0.71 -37.59 -11.59
C HIS A 157 -0.26 -36.23 -11.07
N LEU A 158 0.06 -36.17 -9.78
CA LEU A 158 0.66 -34.97 -9.17
C LEU A 158 2.16 -34.96 -9.43
N ASP A 159 2.70 -33.79 -9.72
CA ASP A 159 4.15 -33.63 -9.81
C ASP A 159 4.76 -33.77 -8.41
N PRO A 160 5.66 -34.75 -8.17
CA PRO A 160 6.19 -35.02 -6.85
C PRO A 160 7.06 -33.88 -6.30
N GLU A 161 7.73 -33.11 -7.18
CA GLU A 161 8.54 -31.98 -6.78
C GLU A 161 7.64 -30.78 -6.41
N ALA A 162 6.62 -30.49 -7.20
CA ALA A 162 5.66 -29.43 -6.90
C ALA A 162 4.95 -29.72 -5.56
N LEU A 163 4.52 -30.96 -5.33
CA LEU A 163 3.87 -31.35 -4.08
C LEU A 163 4.80 -31.19 -2.87
N ASP A 164 6.04 -31.67 -2.96
CA ASP A 164 7.04 -31.53 -1.88
C ASP A 164 7.34 -30.05 -1.55
N ARG A 165 7.42 -29.19 -2.58
CA ARG A 165 7.62 -27.74 -2.39
C ARG A 165 6.40 -27.06 -1.77
N LEU A 166 5.19 -27.40 -2.20
CA LEU A 166 3.95 -26.87 -1.63
C LEU A 166 3.83 -27.26 -0.15
N ASP A 167 4.03 -28.54 0.17
CA ASP A 167 3.96 -29.06 1.53
C ASP A 167 5.00 -28.39 2.44
N TYR A 168 6.24 -28.26 1.95
CA TYR A 168 7.29 -27.55 2.68
C TYR A 168 6.93 -26.09 2.92
N PHE A 169 6.39 -25.40 1.92
CA PHE A 169 6.01 -24.01 2.08
C PHE A 169 4.85 -23.83 3.07
N ILE A 170 3.82 -24.68 3.00
CA ILE A 170 2.73 -24.73 3.99
C ILE A 170 3.28 -24.98 5.39
N ALA A 171 4.24 -25.89 5.55
CA ALA A 171 4.88 -26.14 6.84
C ALA A 171 5.59 -24.89 7.38
N LYS A 172 6.33 -24.16 6.54
CA LYS A 172 7.01 -22.91 6.95
C LYS A 172 6.06 -21.76 7.26
N LEU A 173 4.94 -21.66 6.55
CA LEU A 173 3.85 -20.74 6.89
C LEU A 173 3.27 -21.08 8.27
N LYS A 174 2.96 -22.36 8.51
CA LYS A 174 2.43 -22.86 9.78
C LYS A 174 3.37 -22.60 10.95
N GLU A 175 4.66 -22.92 10.80
CA GLU A 175 5.71 -22.61 11.80
C GLU A 175 5.73 -21.12 12.17
N ASN A 176 5.39 -20.24 11.22
CA ASN A 176 5.35 -18.80 11.41
C ASN A 176 3.99 -18.24 11.87
N GLY A 177 3.02 -19.09 12.20
CA GLY A 177 1.71 -18.65 12.69
C GLY A 177 0.75 -18.21 11.59
N ILE A 178 1.01 -18.63 10.34
CA ILE A 178 0.23 -18.27 9.16
C ILE A 178 -0.63 -19.46 8.74
N TYR A 179 -1.94 -19.24 8.67
CA TYR A 179 -2.92 -20.21 8.18
C TYR A 179 -2.90 -20.29 6.65
N VAL A 180 -3.55 -21.30 6.10
CA VAL A 180 -3.62 -21.50 4.65
C VAL A 180 -5.05 -21.70 4.20
N ASP A 181 -5.41 -21.03 3.11
CA ASP A 181 -6.58 -21.28 2.27
C ASP A 181 -6.07 -21.96 0.97
N LEU A 182 -6.50 -23.20 0.73
CA LEU A 182 -6.14 -23.97 -0.46
C LEU A 182 -7.32 -24.02 -1.41
N ASN A 183 -7.21 -23.39 -2.58
CA ASN A 183 -8.21 -23.56 -3.63
C ASN A 183 -7.87 -24.78 -4.49
N LEU A 184 -8.82 -25.69 -4.60
CA LEU A 184 -8.63 -27.01 -5.23
C LEU A 184 -9.04 -27.05 -6.71
N LEU A 185 -9.80 -26.03 -7.16
CA LEU A 185 -10.32 -25.95 -8.52
C LEU A 185 -10.38 -24.48 -8.96
N VAL A 186 -9.31 -24.02 -9.61
CA VAL A 186 -9.14 -22.67 -10.12
C VAL A 186 -8.44 -22.72 -11.47
N SER A 187 -9.13 -22.27 -12.51
CA SER A 187 -8.60 -22.20 -13.88
C SER A 187 -8.11 -23.55 -14.43
N ARG A 188 -8.61 -24.65 -13.83
CA ARG A 188 -8.42 -26.00 -14.33
C ARG A 188 -9.07 -26.13 -15.70
N ARG A 189 -8.28 -26.54 -16.69
CA ARG A 189 -8.81 -26.98 -17.97
C ARG A 189 -9.12 -28.47 -17.87
N PHE A 190 -10.37 -28.84 -18.16
CA PHE A 190 -10.77 -30.23 -18.32
C PHE A 190 -10.54 -30.63 -19.78
N THR A 191 -9.86 -31.76 -19.97
CA THR A 191 -9.51 -32.34 -21.27
C THR A 191 -9.74 -33.83 -21.23
#